data_AF-A0A8I0AAT3-F1
#
_entry.id   AF-A0A8I0AAT3-F1
#
_cell.length_a   1.000
_cell.length_b   1.000
_cell.length_c   1.000
_cell.angle_alpha   90.00
_cell.angle_beta   90.00
_cell.angle_gamma   90.00
#
_symmetry.space_group_name_H-M   'P 1'
#
loop_
_entity.id
_entity.type
_entity.pdbx_description
1 polymer ?
#
loop_
_entity_poly.entity_id
_entity_poly.type
_entity_poly.pdbx_seq_one_letter_code
_entity_poly.pdbx_strand_id
1 'polypeptide(L)'
;MNNYENIFRWMKKATKAERHIEELELFAKKHPIIFMKFHKEGNAIIKYDECDPKYIKAKEELIKLFNENQSSFEPVFEAVKNKFNY
;
A
#
# COMPACT_ATOMS: atom_id res chain seq x y z
N MET A 1 0.58 13.74 11.14
CA MET A 1 -0.13 13.58 9.85
C MET A 1 0.28 12.24 9.26
N ASN A 2 -0.67 11.37 8.91
CA ASN A 2 -0.35 10.05 8.33
C ASN A 2 0.26 10.24 6.93
N ASN A 3 1.54 9.95 6.78
CA ASN A 3 2.31 10.12 5.53
C ASN A 3 1.91 9.14 4.40
N TYR A 4 0.92 8.27 4.62
CA TYR A 4 0.56 7.19 3.69
C TYR A 4 -0.76 7.42 2.94
N GLU A 5 -1.38 8.59 3.07
CA GLU A 5 -2.68 8.85 2.44
C GLU A 5 -2.63 8.70 0.91
N ASN A 6 -1.54 9.14 0.28
CA ASN A 6 -1.30 8.93 -1.15
C ASN A 6 -1.26 7.43 -1.52
N ILE A 7 -0.73 6.58 -0.63
CA ILE A 7 -0.67 5.14 -0.84
C ILE A 7 -2.08 4.54 -0.79
N PHE A 8 -2.89 4.91 0.20
CA PHE A 8 -4.27 4.41 0.28
C PHE A 8 -5.11 4.87 -0.90
N ARG A 9 -4.98 6.13 -1.32
CA ARG A 9 -5.64 6.67 -2.52
C ARG A 9 -5.21 5.92 -3.78
N TRP A 10 -3.91 5.70 -3.95
CA TRP A 10 -3.39 4.90 -5.07
C TRP A 10 -3.95 3.48 -5.05
N MET A 11 -3.91 2.78 -3.91
CA MET A 11 -4.44 1.42 -3.81
C MET A 11 -5.92 1.37 -4.20
N LYS A 12 -6.71 2.36 -3.76
CA LYS A 12 -8.15 2.45 -4.02
C LYS A 12 -8.49 2.80 -5.46
N LYS A 13 -7.79 3.77 -6.05
CA LYS A 13 -8.11 4.34 -7.38
C LYS A 13 -7.39 3.68 -8.53
N ALA A 14 -6.19 3.16 -8.32
CA ALA A 14 -5.39 2.55 -9.37
C ALA A 14 -6.06 1.30 -9.94
N THR A 15 -5.94 1.11 -11.25
CA THR A 15 -6.29 -0.12 -11.92
C THR A 15 -5.36 -1.27 -11.49
N LYS A 16 -5.71 -2.50 -11.86
CA LYS A 16 -4.83 -3.67 -11.62
C LYS A 16 -3.45 -3.47 -12.27
N ALA A 17 -3.38 -2.91 -13.48
CA ALA A 17 -2.12 -2.68 -14.17
C ALA A 17 -1.28 -1.60 -13.46
N GLU A 18 -1.89 -0.48 -13.08
CA GLU A 18 -1.21 0.62 -12.37
C GLU A 18 -0.69 0.22 -10.97
N ARG A 19 -1.22 -0.85 -10.37
CA ARG A 19 -0.69 -1.40 -9.12
C ARG A 19 0.59 -2.23 -9.31
N HIS A 20 0.90 -2.70 -10.52
CA HIS A 20 2.13 -3.43 -10.82
C HIS A 20 3.23 -2.46 -11.24
N ILE A 21 3.67 -1.62 -10.29
CA ILE A 21 4.86 -0.79 -10.49
C ILE A 21 6.13 -1.59 -10.19
N GLU A 22 7.20 -1.28 -10.91
CA GLU A 22 8.51 -1.94 -10.78
C GLU A 22 9.01 -1.96 -9.33
N GLU A 23 8.85 -0.86 -8.59
CA GLU A 23 9.30 -0.74 -7.21
C GLU A 23 8.57 -1.70 -6.28
N LEU A 24 7.27 -1.93 -6.52
CA LEU A 24 6.49 -2.89 -5.75
C LEU A 24 6.86 -4.33 -6.12
N GLU A 25 7.15 -4.61 -7.40
CA GLU A 25 7.61 -5.94 -7.82
C GLU A 25 9.00 -6.29 -7.27
N LEU A 26 9.92 -5.33 -7.28
CA LEU A 26 11.24 -5.47 -6.66
C LEU A 26 11.11 -5.64 -5.14
N PHE A 27 10.24 -4.87 -4.51
CA PHE A 27 9.92 -5.02 -3.09
C PHE A 27 9.38 -6.43 -2.79
N ALA A 28 8.45 -6.95 -3.59
CA ALA A 28 7.90 -8.29 -3.42
C ALA A 28 8.98 -9.39 -3.50
N LYS A 29 9.95 -9.24 -4.42
CA LYS A 29 11.08 -10.16 -4.56
C LYS A 29 12.03 -10.10 -3.35
N LYS A 30 12.33 -8.89 -2.86
CA LYS A 30 13.28 -8.67 -1.77
C LYS A 30 12.70 -8.97 -0.38
N HIS A 31 11.41 -8.71 -0.20
CA HIS A 31 10.71 -8.78 1.08
C HIS A 31 9.40 -9.59 0.99
N PRO A 32 9.45 -10.88 0.59
CA PRO A 32 8.25 -11.66 0.26
C PRO A 32 7.27 -11.80 1.43
N ILE A 33 7.76 -11.97 2.65
CA ILE A 33 6.90 -12.11 3.85
C ILE A 33 6.16 -10.79 4.16
N ILE A 34 6.86 -9.66 4.06
CA ILE A 34 6.28 -8.33 4.30
C ILE A 34 5.28 -8.01 3.18
N PHE A 35 5.63 -8.33 1.93
CA PHE A 35 4.75 -8.18 0.79
C PHE A 35 3.47 -9.01 0.93
N MET A 36 3.53 -10.25 1.41
CA MET A 36 2.31 -11.05 1.61
C MET A 36 1.36 -10.41 2.62
N LYS A 37 1.87 -9.83 3.71
CA LYS A 37 1.06 -9.08 4.68
C LYS A 37 0.44 -7.84 4.04
N PHE A 38 1.25 -7.05 3.33
CA PHE A 38 0.78 -5.89 2.58
C PHE A 38 -0.32 -6.25 1.57
N HIS A 39 -0.10 -7.32 0.79
CA HIS A 39 -1.03 -7.77 -0.23
C HIS A 39 -2.36 -8.27 0.38
N LYS A 40 -2.29 -8.97 1.52
CA LYS A 40 -3.48 -9.45 2.23
C LYS A 40 -4.34 -8.27 2.70
N GLU A 41 -3.76 -7.32 3.42
CA GLU A 41 -4.51 -6.17 3.94
C GLU A 41 -4.89 -5.19 2.83
N GLY A 42 -4.05 -5.04 1.81
CA GLY A 42 -4.31 -4.19 0.66
C GLY A 42 -5.54 -4.60 -0.15
N ASN A 43 -5.88 -5.89 -0.18
CA ASN A 43 -7.13 -6.35 -0.78
C ASN A 43 -8.37 -5.78 -0.09
N ALA A 44 -8.33 -5.55 1.22
CA ALA A 44 -9.43 -4.93 1.93
C ALA A 44 -9.56 -3.43 1.58
N ILE A 45 -8.43 -2.72 1.46
CA ILE A 45 -8.40 -1.31 0.99
C ILE A 45 -9.05 -1.19 -0.39
N ILE A 46 -8.72 -2.08 -1.31
CA ILE A 46 -9.26 -2.08 -2.68
C ILE A 46 -10.78 -2.33 -2.65
N LYS A 47 -11.23 -3.36 -1.92
CA LYS A 47 -12.59 -3.90 -2.02
C LYS A 47 -13.66 -3.14 -1.23
N TYR A 48 -13.36 -2.69 -0.01
CA TYR A 48 -14.36 -2.17 0.92
C TYR A 48 -14.38 -0.64 0.98
N ASP A 49 -15.53 -0.05 1.31
CA ASP A 49 -15.67 1.39 1.50
C ASP A 49 -14.93 1.87 2.74
N GLU A 50 -14.57 3.17 2.77
CA GLU A 50 -13.71 3.72 3.82
C GLU A 50 -14.33 3.66 5.22
N CYS A 51 -15.66 3.64 5.30
CA CYS A 51 -16.40 3.49 6.55
C CYS A 51 -16.61 2.03 6.97
N ASP A 52 -16.24 1.05 6.14
CA ASP A 52 -16.37 -0.36 6.47
C ASP A 52 -15.36 -0.74 7.58
N PRO A 53 -15.78 -1.44 8.65
CA PRO A 53 -14.87 -1.88 9.71
C PRO A 53 -13.65 -2.67 9.20
N LYS A 54 -13.81 -3.43 8.12
CA LYS A 54 -12.70 -4.17 7.48
C LYS A 54 -11.70 -3.25 6.82
N TYR A 55 -12.17 -2.16 6.19
CA TYR A 55 -11.29 -1.15 5.61
C TYR A 55 -10.50 -0.44 6.72
N ILE A 56 -11.19 0.02 7.76
CA ILE A 56 -10.59 0.75 8.88
C ILE A 56 -9.49 -0.10 9.53
N LYS A 57 -9.80 -1.36 9.85
CA LYS A 57 -8.84 -2.30 10.42
C LYS A 57 -7.64 -2.54 9.49
N ALA A 58 -7.87 -2.77 8.20
CA ALA A 58 -6.78 -2.97 7.24
C ALA A 58 -5.91 -1.71 7.10
N LYS A 59 -6.50 -0.51 7.14
CA LYS A 59 -5.77 0.76 7.09
C LYS A 59 -4.85 0.89 8.31
N GLU A 60 -5.33 0.58 9.51
CA GLU A 60 -4.53 0.59 10.74
C GLU A 60 -3.38 -0.44 10.69
N GLU A 61 -3.66 -1.67 10.26
CA GLU A 61 -2.65 -2.73 10.13
C GLU A 61 -1.57 -2.37 9.09
N LEU A 62 -1.97 -1.75 7.97
CA LEU A 62 -1.03 -1.26 6.96
C LEU A 62 -0.18 -0.10 7.46
N ILE A 63 -0.76 0.87 8.18
CA ILE A 63 0.02 1.97 8.80
C ILE A 63 1.08 1.41 9.74
N LYS A 64 0.72 0.42 10.57
CA LYS A 64 1.68 -0.24 11.46
C LYS A 64 2.77 -0.95 10.66
N LEU A 65 2.39 -1.73 9.64
CA LEU A 65 3.35 -2.43 8.77
C LEU A 65 4.32 -1.47 8.08
N PHE A 66 3.83 -0.33 7.60
CA PHE A 66 4.63 0.71 6.96
C PHE A 66 5.61 1.35 7.94
N ASN A 67 5.16 1.70 9.15
CA ASN A 67 6.04 2.27 10.17
C ASN A 67 7.15 1.30 10.59
N GLU A 68 6.83 0.02 10.77
CA GLU A 68 7.80 -1.01 11.15
C GLU A 68 8.83 -1.30 10.05
N ASN A 69 8.48 -1.05 8.79
CA ASN A 69 9.29 -1.42 7.62
C ASN A 69 9.56 -0.21 6.70
N GLN A 70 9.61 0.99 7.26
CA GLN A 70 9.58 2.25 6.52
C GLN A 70 10.66 2.31 5.44
N SER A 71 11.92 2.05 5.79
CA SER A 71 13.04 2.09 4.85
C SER A 71 12.93 1.06 3.72
N SER A 72 12.20 -0.04 3.95
CA SER A 72 12.00 -1.05 2.90
C SER A 72 10.93 -0.61 1.91
N PHE A 73 9.89 0.09 2.38
CA PHE A 73 8.81 0.59 1.53
C PHE A 73 9.09 1.95 0.89
N GLU A 74 10.09 2.70 1.36
CA GLU A 74 10.42 4.05 0.87
C GLU A 74 10.48 4.15 -0.67
N PRO A 75 11.15 3.23 -1.41
CA PRO A 75 11.14 3.29 -2.87
C PRO A 75 9.73 3.16 -3.49
N VAL A 76 8.87 2.34 -2.89
CA VAL A 76 7.47 2.20 -3.31
C VAL A 76 6.70 3.49 -3.02
N PHE A 77 6.90 4.08 -1.85
CA PHE A 77 6.22 5.31 -1.46
C PHE A 77 6.58 6.49 -2.36
N GLU A 78 7.86 6.65 -2.67
CA GLU A 78 8.35 7.68 -3.60
C GLU A 78 7.82 7.45 -5.01
N ALA A 79 7.86 6.21 -5.49
CA ALA A 79 7.33 5.86 -6.81
C ALA A 79 5.84 6.18 -6.91
N VAL A 80 5.05 5.84 -5.89
CA VAL A 80 3.61 6.15 -5.90
C VAL A 80 3.38 7.66 -5.92
N LYS A 81 4.10 8.41 -5.09
CA LYS A 81 4.00 9.88 -5.02
C LYS A 81 4.37 10.57 -6.33
N ASN A 82 5.36 10.04 -7.06
CA ASN A 82 5.85 10.64 -8.30
C ASN A 82 5.04 10.22 -9.53
N LYS A 83 4.57 8.97 -9.58
CA LYS A 83 3.88 8.40 -10.75
C LYS A 83 2.38 8.67 -10.73
N PHE A 84 1.78 8.82 -9.55
CA PHE A 84 0.33 8.95 -9.40
C PHE A 84 -0.04 10.21 -8.60
N ASN A 85 -0.85 11.06 -9.22
CA ASN A 85 -1.29 12.33 -8.64
C ASN A 85 -2.76 12.22 -8.19
N TYR A 86 -3.02 11.43 -7.14
CA TYR A 86 -4.38 11.06 -6.70
C TYR A 86 -4.94 11.81 -5.48
#